data_AF-A0A916NF82-F1
#
_entry.id   AF-A0A916NF82-F1
#
_cell.length_a   1.000
_cell.length_b   1.000
_cell.length_c   1.000
_cell.angle_alpha   90.00
_cell.angle_beta   90.00
_cell.angle_gamma   90.00
#
_symmetry.space_group_name_H-M   'P 1'
#
loop_
_entity.id
_entity.type
_entity.pdbx_description
1 polymer ?
#
loop_
_entity_poly.entity_id
_entity_poly.type
_entity_poly.pdbx_seq_one_letter_code
_entity_poly.pdbx_strand_id
1 'polypeptide(L)'
;MVFKRFIAHYDLVKWVRGDRNAFNEKYRTPSYKMSSTLIWFLLIPVQLLDLLKAYDLFDEVRRVFIKTRELTSYEKREIRKVFGDCYCWDRVHVRENSQMAKVGARVAKKKHLGFVLFRTINFSRRLDHSHSSTDISWLIHEVVHVLQYEELGAQYIIEALRAQRNGGYGYGKEQGLEKANCLASFNLEQQAEIARDYYQLLEQKKDVSMYEKYVEEIRNGGF
;
A
#
# COMPACT_ATOMS: atom_id res chain seq x y z
N MET A 1 -9.63 -13.92 -13.80
CA MET A 1 -8.89 -12.80 -13.17
C MET A 1 -9.71 -11.49 -13.15
N VAL A 2 -10.29 -11.05 -14.27
CA VAL A 2 -11.13 -9.83 -14.36
C VAL A 2 -12.37 -9.86 -13.45
N PHE A 3 -13.06 -10.99 -13.35
CA PHE A 3 -14.28 -11.12 -12.54
C PHE A 3 -14.02 -11.09 -11.02
N LYS A 4 -12.89 -11.65 -10.54
CA LYS A 4 -12.47 -11.53 -9.13
C LYS A 4 -12.14 -10.09 -8.76
N ARG A 5 -11.45 -9.35 -9.65
CA ARG A 5 -11.19 -7.91 -9.48
C ARG A 5 -12.48 -7.10 -9.41
N PHE A 6 -13.45 -7.39 -10.28
CA PHE A 6 -14.76 -6.72 -10.26
C PHE A 6 -15.51 -6.92 -8.93
N ILE A 7 -15.51 -8.14 -8.38
CA ILE A 7 -16.14 -8.44 -7.08
C ILE A 7 -15.40 -7.76 -5.93
N ALA A 8 -14.06 -7.78 -5.90
CA ALA A 8 -13.27 -7.13 -4.84
C ALA A 8 -13.44 -5.60 -4.86
N HIS A 9 -13.53 -5.01 -6.05
CA HIS A 9 -13.69 -3.57 -6.26
C HIS A 9 -15.04 -3.05 -5.74
N TYR A 10 -16.07 -3.89 -5.76
CA TYR A 10 -17.44 -3.58 -5.33
C TYR A 10 -17.92 -4.45 -4.16
N ASP A 11 -17.01 -5.02 -3.37
CA ASP A 11 -17.36 -5.88 -2.25
C ASP A 11 -18.00 -5.05 -1.12
N LEU A 12 -19.31 -4.85 -1.27
CA LEU A 12 -20.17 -4.14 -0.33
C LEU A 12 -20.06 -4.77 1.06
N VAL A 13 -19.74 -6.06 1.18
CA VAL A 13 -19.63 -6.78 2.45
C VAL A 13 -18.32 -6.44 3.16
N LYS A 14 -17.18 -6.42 2.46
CA LYS A 14 -15.91 -5.92 3.02
C LYS A 14 -16.05 -4.47 3.50
N TRP A 15 -16.85 -3.70 2.78
CA TRP A 15 -17.00 -2.28 3.02
C TRP A 15 -18.01 -1.93 4.13
N VAL A 16 -19.21 -2.52 4.12
CA VAL A 16 -20.24 -2.34 5.16
C VAL A 16 -19.73 -2.78 6.55
N ARG A 17 -18.77 -3.72 6.59
CA ARG A 17 -18.15 -4.14 7.86
C ARG A 17 -17.23 -3.08 8.48
N GLY A 18 -16.74 -2.10 7.70
CA GLY A 18 -15.93 -1.00 8.23
C GLY A 18 -14.68 -1.43 9.01
N ASP A 19 -14.12 -2.60 8.67
CA ASP A 19 -13.17 -3.34 9.52
C ASP A 19 -11.70 -3.14 9.14
N ARG A 20 -11.39 -2.38 8.08
CA ARG A 20 -10.01 -2.04 7.65
C ARG A 20 -9.24 -1.11 8.61
N ASN A 21 -9.63 -1.09 9.87
CA ASN A 21 -8.90 -0.47 10.97
C ASN A 21 -9.29 -1.11 12.31
N ALA A 22 -9.88 -2.32 12.29
CA ALA A 22 -10.44 -2.99 13.45
C ALA A 22 -9.38 -3.25 14.51
N PHE A 23 -8.12 -3.45 14.14
CA PHE A 23 -7.02 -3.60 15.07
C PHE A 23 -6.92 -2.42 16.04
N ASN A 24 -7.13 -1.19 15.56
CA ASN A 24 -7.02 0.00 16.39
C ASN A 24 -8.32 0.23 17.17
N GLU A 25 -8.37 -0.29 18.41
CA GLU A 25 -9.56 -0.26 19.28
C GLU A 25 -10.20 1.13 19.41
N LYS A 26 -9.38 2.19 19.44
CA LYS A 26 -9.81 3.60 19.47
C LYS A 26 -10.79 3.96 18.33
N TYR A 27 -10.72 3.27 17.20
CA TYR A 27 -11.53 3.56 16.01
C TYR A 27 -12.69 2.57 15.82
N ARG A 28 -12.96 1.70 16.80
CA ARG A 28 -14.14 0.82 16.82
C ARG A 28 -15.44 1.55 17.22
N THR A 29 -15.53 2.87 17.00
CA THR A 29 -16.69 3.68 17.41
C THR A 29 -17.78 3.70 16.34
N PRO A 30 -19.07 3.84 16.72
CA PRO A 30 -20.16 4.02 15.76
C PRO A 30 -19.96 5.23 14.85
N SER A 31 -19.37 6.32 15.36
CA SER A 31 -19.06 7.52 14.56
C SER A 31 -17.99 7.28 13.51
N TYR A 32 -16.97 6.47 13.82
CA TYR A 32 -15.96 6.08 12.82
C TYR A 32 -16.56 5.19 11.74
N LYS A 33 -17.44 4.23 12.12
CA LYS A 33 -18.17 3.41 11.16
C LYS A 33 -19.05 4.27 10.26
N MET A 34 -19.89 5.16 10.83
CA MET A 34 -20.74 6.09 10.08
C MET A 34 -19.93 6.97 9.11
N SER A 35 -18.84 7.58 9.56
CA SER A 35 -18.00 8.42 8.69
C SER A 35 -17.33 7.61 7.57
N SER A 36 -16.93 6.37 7.86
CA SER A 36 -16.45 5.44 6.82
C SER A 36 -17.53 5.14 5.81
N THR A 37 -18.77 4.90 6.28
CA THR A 37 -19.95 4.69 5.46
C THR A 37 -20.18 5.86 4.50
N LEU A 38 -20.17 7.09 5.02
CA LEU A 38 -20.36 8.28 4.21
C LEU A 38 -19.25 8.51 3.18
N ILE A 39 -17.98 8.29 3.57
CA ILE A 39 -16.83 8.48 2.66
C ILE A 39 -16.97 7.63 1.41
N TRP A 40 -17.39 6.38 1.50
CA TRP A 40 -17.51 5.54 0.31
C TRP A 40 -18.63 5.93 -0.63
N PHE A 41 -19.77 6.39 -0.12
CA PHE A 41 -20.80 6.95 -0.98
C PHE A 41 -20.23 8.13 -1.79
N LEU A 42 -19.35 8.94 -1.16
CA LEU A 42 -18.61 10.00 -1.86
C LEU A 42 -17.55 9.47 -2.84
N LEU A 43 -17.12 8.22 -2.71
CA LEU A 43 -16.15 7.57 -3.59
C LEU A 43 -16.79 6.82 -4.77
N ILE A 44 -18.11 6.71 -4.84
CA ILE A 44 -18.81 6.08 -5.99
C ILE A 44 -18.34 6.69 -7.32
N PRO A 45 -18.23 8.02 -7.50
CA PRO A 45 -17.72 8.59 -8.75
C PRO A 45 -16.29 8.15 -9.08
N VAL A 46 -15.43 8.00 -8.07
CA VAL A 46 -14.04 7.51 -8.22
C VAL A 46 -14.06 6.05 -8.70
N GLN A 47 -14.88 5.20 -8.08
CA GLN A 47 -15.01 3.80 -8.48
C GLN A 47 -15.57 3.65 -9.91
N LEU A 48 -16.52 4.50 -10.31
CA LEU A 48 -17.03 4.51 -11.69
C LEU A 48 -15.94 4.89 -12.70
N LEU A 49 -15.05 5.84 -12.36
CA LEU A 49 -13.90 6.19 -13.20
C LEU A 49 -12.85 5.08 -13.25
N ASP A 50 -12.62 4.35 -12.15
CA ASP A 50 -11.78 3.15 -12.12
C ASP A 50 -12.31 2.07 -13.07
N LEU A 51 -13.63 1.83 -13.11
CA LEU A 51 -14.24 0.88 -14.06
C LEU A 51 -13.97 1.23 -15.53
N LEU A 52 -13.96 2.51 -15.84
CA LEU A 52 -13.62 3.03 -17.17
C LEU A 52 -12.11 3.04 -17.42
N LYS A 53 -11.30 2.54 -16.49
CA LYS A 53 -9.83 2.57 -16.51
C LYS A 53 -9.28 3.99 -16.69
N ALA A 54 -10.03 5.00 -16.25
CA ALA A 54 -9.65 6.40 -16.44
C ALA A 54 -8.33 6.72 -15.72
N TYR A 55 -8.12 6.16 -14.52
CA TYR A 55 -6.90 6.36 -13.74
C TYR A 55 -5.70 5.59 -14.29
N ASP A 56 -5.93 4.38 -14.83
CA ASP A 56 -4.88 3.65 -15.55
C ASP A 56 -4.42 4.46 -16.76
N LEU A 57 -5.35 4.94 -17.60
CA LEU A 57 -5.05 5.79 -18.74
C LEU A 57 -4.35 7.09 -18.30
N PHE A 58 -4.82 7.71 -17.23
CA PHE A 58 -4.20 8.92 -16.70
C PHE A 58 -2.75 8.66 -16.22
N ASP A 59 -2.48 7.55 -15.56
CA ASP A 59 -1.11 7.18 -15.16
C ASP A 59 -0.23 6.95 -16.40
N GLU A 60 -0.71 6.21 -17.41
CA GLU A 60 0.01 6.02 -18.68
C GLU A 60 0.37 7.35 -19.34
N VAL A 61 -0.61 8.23 -19.53
CA VAL A 61 -0.42 9.56 -20.14
C VAL A 61 0.55 10.38 -19.32
N ARG A 62 0.40 10.39 -18.00
CA ARG A 62 1.29 11.11 -17.08
C ARG A 62 2.74 10.63 -17.21
N ARG A 63 2.98 9.34 -17.41
CA ARG A 63 4.35 8.79 -17.56
C ARG A 63 5.03 9.21 -18.86
N VAL A 64 4.27 9.61 -19.89
CA VAL A 64 4.85 10.23 -21.10
C VAL A 64 5.49 11.58 -20.79
N PHE A 65 4.86 12.38 -19.93
CA PHE A 65 5.34 13.72 -19.57
C PHE A 65 6.27 13.75 -18.37
N ILE A 66 6.19 12.74 -17.52
CA ILE A 66 6.97 12.65 -16.28
C ILE A 66 7.96 11.51 -16.37
N LYS A 67 9.25 11.86 -16.37
CA LYS A 67 10.33 10.87 -16.33
C LYS A 67 10.18 9.97 -15.10
N THR A 68 10.01 8.69 -15.36
CA THR A 68 10.04 7.59 -14.39
C THR A 68 11.09 6.59 -14.84
N ARG A 69 11.44 5.64 -13.96
CA ARG A 69 12.24 4.47 -14.30
C ARG A 69 11.45 3.21 -13.93
N GLU A 70 11.74 2.11 -14.59
CA GLU A 70 11.31 0.80 -14.13
C GLU A 70 12.05 0.42 -12.83
N LEU A 71 11.53 -0.61 -12.16
CA LEU A 71 12.28 -1.31 -11.13
C LEU A 71 13.54 -1.94 -11.74
N THR A 72 14.67 -1.72 -11.10
CA THR A 72 15.95 -2.36 -11.43
C THR A 72 15.88 -3.87 -11.18
N SER A 73 16.77 -4.63 -11.81
CA SER A 73 16.87 -6.07 -11.57
C SER A 73 17.15 -6.41 -10.11
N TYR A 74 17.84 -5.53 -9.38
CA TYR A 74 18.05 -5.69 -7.93
C TYR A 74 16.74 -5.52 -7.16
N GLU A 75 16.05 -4.39 -7.33
CA GLU A 75 14.76 -4.13 -6.67
C GLU A 75 13.73 -5.23 -6.96
N LYS A 76 13.63 -5.69 -8.23
CA LYS A 76 12.74 -6.80 -8.59
C LYS A 76 13.09 -8.10 -7.87
N ARG A 77 14.38 -8.41 -7.65
CA ARG A 77 14.79 -9.59 -6.87
C ARG A 77 14.40 -9.46 -5.41
N GLU A 78 14.62 -8.29 -4.82
CA GLU A 78 14.29 -8.04 -3.40
C GLU A 78 12.78 -8.08 -3.15
N ILE A 79 11.99 -7.46 -4.02
CA ILE A 79 10.52 -7.51 -4.00
C ILE A 79 10.02 -8.96 -4.08
N ARG A 80 10.62 -9.79 -4.94
CA ARG A 80 10.27 -11.21 -5.09
C ARG A 80 10.52 -12.03 -3.82
N LYS A 81 11.45 -11.65 -2.94
CA LYS A 81 11.63 -12.32 -1.65
C LYS A 81 10.38 -12.22 -0.78
N VAL A 82 9.64 -11.11 -0.90
CA VAL A 82 8.42 -10.89 -0.12
C VAL A 82 7.18 -11.36 -0.87
N PHE A 83 7.03 -10.99 -2.13
CA PHE A 83 5.77 -11.17 -2.86
C PHE A 83 5.83 -12.26 -3.94
N GLY A 84 7.00 -12.84 -4.23
CA GLY A 84 7.14 -13.81 -5.32
C GLY A 84 6.80 -13.20 -6.70
N ASP A 85 6.24 -14.02 -7.58
CA ASP A 85 5.86 -13.65 -8.95
C ASP A 85 4.33 -13.48 -9.12
N CYS A 86 3.59 -13.21 -8.05
CA CYS A 86 2.13 -13.05 -8.15
C CYS A 86 1.68 -11.76 -8.87
N TYR A 87 2.60 -10.80 -9.10
CA TYR A 87 2.34 -9.57 -9.84
C TYR A 87 3.37 -9.31 -10.96
N CYS A 88 2.93 -8.57 -11.99
CA CYS A 88 3.80 -8.14 -13.08
C CYS A 88 4.59 -6.89 -12.67
N TRP A 89 5.81 -7.10 -12.17
CA TRP A 89 6.69 -6.04 -11.67
C TRP A 89 7.14 -5.02 -12.73
N ASP A 90 6.99 -5.32 -14.03
CA ASP A 90 7.31 -4.41 -15.13
C ASP A 90 6.32 -3.24 -15.24
N ARG A 91 5.14 -3.36 -14.61
CA ARG A 91 4.16 -2.27 -14.56
C ARG A 91 4.45 -1.26 -13.44
N VAL A 92 5.32 -1.59 -12.50
CA VAL A 92 5.65 -0.74 -11.36
C VAL A 92 6.76 0.22 -11.76
N HIS A 93 6.51 1.51 -11.56
CA HIS A 93 7.43 2.57 -11.93
C HIS A 93 7.89 3.33 -10.69
N VAL A 94 9.13 3.79 -10.72
CA VAL A 94 9.73 4.58 -9.65
C VAL A 94 10.12 5.95 -10.19
N ARG A 95 9.76 6.98 -9.43
CA ARG A 95 10.17 8.36 -9.64
C ARG A 95 10.97 8.84 -8.45
N GLU A 96 12.28 8.90 -8.61
CA GLU A 96 13.19 9.49 -7.65
C GLU A 96 13.25 11.01 -7.80
N ASN A 97 13.59 11.71 -6.72
CA ASN A 97 13.66 13.18 -6.69
C ASN A 97 12.36 13.89 -7.10
N SER A 98 11.21 13.25 -6.86
CA SER A 98 9.88 13.77 -7.21
C SER A 98 9.61 15.10 -6.49
N GLN A 99 9.25 16.14 -7.25
CA GLN A 99 8.91 17.45 -6.68
C GLN A 99 7.68 17.38 -5.78
N MET A 100 6.69 16.55 -6.15
CA MET A 100 5.52 16.31 -5.31
C MET A 100 5.93 15.69 -3.97
N ALA A 101 6.86 14.72 -3.97
CA ALA A 101 7.34 14.10 -2.75
C ALA A 101 8.17 15.09 -1.90
N LYS A 102 8.96 15.96 -2.52
CA LYS A 102 9.70 17.03 -1.81
C LYS A 102 8.78 18.08 -1.18
N VAL A 103 7.69 18.43 -1.84
CA VAL A 103 6.67 19.34 -1.29
C VAL A 103 5.93 18.64 -0.15
N GLY A 104 5.49 17.39 -0.36
CA GLY A 104 4.83 16.60 0.68
C GLY A 104 5.71 16.41 1.91
N ALA A 105 7.01 16.13 1.75
CA ALA A 105 7.98 16.03 2.84
C ALA A 105 8.04 17.33 3.67
N ARG A 106 8.08 18.49 3.00
CA ARG A 106 8.07 19.81 3.64
C ARG A 106 6.77 20.05 4.41
N VAL A 107 5.61 19.79 3.81
CA VAL A 107 4.30 19.95 4.45
C VAL A 107 4.16 19.03 5.67
N ALA A 108 4.61 17.78 5.56
CA ALA A 108 4.59 16.80 6.64
C ALA A 108 5.73 16.99 7.67
N LYS A 109 6.60 17.98 7.50
CA LYS A 109 7.81 18.20 8.33
C LYS A 109 8.70 16.96 8.46
N LYS A 110 8.79 16.15 7.41
CA LYS A 110 9.65 14.96 7.32
C LYS A 110 10.88 15.26 6.45
N LYS A 111 12.02 14.65 6.77
CA LYS A 111 13.25 14.77 5.95
C LYS A 111 13.06 14.20 4.54
N HIS A 112 12.38 13.06 4.46
CA HIS A 112 12.09 12.37 3.21
C HIS A 112 10.66 11.83 3.20
N LEU A 113 10.09 11.69 2.00
CA LEU A 113 8.74 11.15 1.76
C LEU A 113 8.76 10.23 0.55
N GLY A 114 7.96 9.18 0.66
CA GLY A 114 7.60 8.18 -0.32
C GLY A 114 6.08 8.17 -0.35
N PHE A 115 5.52 8.09 -1.55
CA PHE A 115 4.09 7.85 -1.70
C PHE A 115 3.83 7.21 -3.06
N VAL A 116 2.72 6.51 -3.15
CA VAL A 116 2.26 5.90 -4.40
C VAL A 116 1.11 6.69 -5.00
N LEU A 117 1.23 6.93 -6.30
CA LEU A 117 0.13 7.40 -7.13
C LEU A 117 -0.05 6.40 -8.26
N PHE A 118 -1.14 5.64 -8.21
CA PHE A 118 -1.43 4.52 -9.12
C PHE A 118 -0.30 3.48 -9.11
N ARG A 119 0.35 3.23 -10.25
CA ARG A 119 1.50 2.30 -10.34
C ARG A 119 2.87 2.98 -10.20
N THR A 120 2.88 4.27 -9.90
CA THR A 120 4.10 5.07 -9.82
C THR A 120 4.43 5.39 -8.35
N ILE A 121 5.56 4.88 -7.88
CA ILE A 121 6.14 5.18 -6.57
C ILE A 121 6.97 6.47 -6.67
N ASN A 122 6.73 7.44 -5.77
CA ASN A 122 7.39 8.75 -5.81
C ASN A 122 8.23 8.97 -4.55
N PHE A 123 9.55 9.05 -4.72
CA PHE A 123 10.48 9.35 -3.63
C PHE A 123 10.99 10.78 -3.70
N SER A 124 11.14 11.44 -2.55
CA SER A 124 11.67 12.80 -2.44
C SER A 124 13.16 12.90 -2.76
N ARG A 125 13.87 11.77 -2.70
CA ARG A 125 15.30 11.62 -3.00
C ARG A 125 15.56 10.40 -3.86
N ARG A 126 16.82 10.19 -4.26
CA ARG A 126 17.28 8.95 -4.86
C ARG A 126 17.37 7.84 -3.80
N LEU A 127 17.05 6.62 -4.19
CA LEU A 127 17.27 5.42 -3.38
C LEU A 127 18.74 5.01 -3.46
N ASP A 128 19.28 4.60 -2.32
CA ASP A 128 20.61 4.05 -2.17
C ASP A 128 20.52 2.53 -2.04
N HIS A 129 21.01 1.84 -3.08
CA HIS A 129 21.02 0.38 -3.15
C HIS A 129 22.36 -0.22 -2.71
N SER A 130 23.33 0.61 -2.31
CA SER A 130 24.70 0.15 -2.11
C SER A 130 24.90 -0.54 -0.75
N HIS A 131 24.33 0.01 0.33
CA HIS A 131 24.74 -0.42 1.68
C HIS A 131 23.65 -0.39 2.77
N SER A 132 22.38 -0.09 2.44
CA SER A 132 21.31 -0.07 3.45
C SER A 132 20.07 -0.86 3.02
N SER A 133 19.67 -1.85 3.82
CA SER A 133 18.35 -2.49 3.71
C SER A 133 17.20 -1.50 3.96
N THR A 134 17.50 -0.30 4.46
CA THR A 134 16.54 0.77 4.75
C THR A 134 15.76 1.19 3.52
N ASP A 135 16.43 1.48 2.41
CA ASP A 135 15.76 2.00 1.20
C ASP A 135 14.98 0.93 0.46
N ILE A 136 15.50 -0.30 0.42
CA ILE A 136 14.74 -1.43 -0.14
C ILE A 136 13.54 -1.77 0.76
N SER A 137 13.69 -1.73 2.08
CA SER A 137 12.53 -1.93 2.98
C SER A 137 11.48 -0.83 2.80
N TRP A 138 11.91 0.41 2.55
CA TRP A 138 10.99 1.50 2.23
C TRP A 138 10.32 1.28 0.88
N LEU A 139 11.07 0.84 -0.15
CA LEU A 139 10.49 0.46 -1.42
C LEU A 139 9.44 -0.65 -1.28
N ILE A 140 9.69 -1.66 -0.45
CA ILE A 140 8.74 -2.76 -0.19
C ILE A 140 7.46 -2.24 0.46
N HIS A 141 7.57 -1.30 1.41
CA HIS A 141 6.41 -0.62 1.98
C HIS A 141 5.58 0.05 0.86
N GLU A 142 6.22 0.87 0.02
CA GLU A 142 5.53 1.56 -1.07
C GLU A 142 5.00 0.58 -2.13
N VAL A 143 5.64 -0.56 -2.37
CA VAL A 143 5.12 -1.59 -3.30
C VAL A 143 3.78 -2.14 -2.82
N VAL A 144 3.57 -2.33 -1.51
CA VAL A 144 2.26 -2.74 -0.98
C VAL A 144 1.17 -1.76 -1.37
N HIS A 145 1.47 -0.46 -1.38
CA HIS A 145 0.52 0.56 -1.84
C HIS A 145 0.19 0.46 -3.33
N VAL A 146 1.13 0.01 -4.17
CA VAL A 146 0.84 -0.33 -5.57
C VAL A 146 -0.08 -1.54 -5.65
N LEU A 147 0.15 -2.58 -4.83
CA LEU A 147 -0.72 -3.76 -4.79
C LEU A 147 -2.12 -3.42 -4.29
N GLN A 148 -2.22 -2.55 -3.28
CA GLN A 148 -3.50 -2.04 -2.81
C GLN A 148 -4.22 -1.24 -3.90
N TYR A 149 -3.52 -0.45 -4.71
CA TYR A 149 -4.12 0.18 -5.89
C TYR A 149 -4.58 -0.85 -6.93
N GLU A 150 -3.79 -1.89 -7.22
CA GLU A 150 -4.16 -2.93 -8.19
C GLU A 150 -5.47 -3.66 -7.82
N GLU A 151 -5.72 -3.84 -6.52
CA GLU A 151 -6.88 -4.57 -6.03
C GLU A 151 -8.06 -3.65 -5.67
N LEU A 152 -7.80 -2.46 -5.14
CA LEU A 152 -8.83 -1.54 -4.65
C LEU A 152 -9.15 -0.42 -5.64
N GLY A 153 -8.26 -0.08 -6.57
CA GLY A 153 -8.34 1.09 -7.45
C GLY A 153 -8.04 2.41 -6.74
N ALA A 154 -8.38 3.54 -7.37
CA ALA A 154 -8.02 4.88 -6.90
C ALA A 154 -8.59 5.26 -5.53
N GLN A 155 -9.67 4.61 -5.07
CA GLN A 155 -10.18 4.78 -3.70
C GLN A 155 -9.13 4.49 -2.62
N TYR A 156 -8.18 3.60 -2.93
CA TYR A 156 -7.03 3.28 -2.08
C TYR A 156 -6.33 4.53 -1.54
N ILE A 157 -6.13 5.54 -2.39
CA ILE A 157 -5.39 6.76 -2.04
C ILE A 157 -6.04 7.46 -0.85
N ILE A 158 -7.37 7.53 -0.83
CA ILE A 158 -8.12 8.20 0.23
C ILE A 158 -8.14 7.35 1.50
N GLU A 159 -8.26 6.03 1.37
CA GLU A 159 -8.19 5.11 2.51
C GLU A 159 -6.80 5.11 3.17
N ALA A 160 -5.72 5.12 2.39
CA ALA A 160 -4.35 5.15 2.89
C ALA A 160 -4.02 6.46 3.62
N LEU A 161 -4.38 7.61 3.05
CA LEU A 161 -4.22 8.90 3.73
C LEU A 161 -4.98 8.95 5.05
N ARG A 162 -6.18 8.37 5.08
CA ARG A 162 -6.98 8.25 6.31
C ARG A 162 -6.33 7.31 7.31
N ALA A 163 -5.76 6.19 6.87
CA ALA A 163 -5.01 5.24 7.70
C ALA A 163 -3.76 5.88 8.31
N GLN A 164 -3.01 6.66 7.52
CA GLN A 164 -1.81 7.36 7.96
C GLN A 164 -2.13 8.35 9.08
N ARG A 165 -3.27 9.04 8.98
CA ARG A 165 -3.76 9.98 10.01
C ARG A 165 -4.29 9.29 11.27
N ASN A 166 -4.88 8.09 11.13
CA ASN A 166 -5.67 7.43 12.18
C ASN A 166 -5.02 6.15 12.75
N GLY A 167 -3.72 5.97 12.60
CA GLY A 167 -3.02 4.82 13.16
C GLY A 167 -1.55 4.77 12.74
N GLY A 168 -1.27 5.23 11.53
CA GLY A 168 0.09 5.25 10.99
C GLY A 168 0.72 3.86 11.03
N TYR A 169 2.03 3.81 11.26
CA TYR A 169 2.83 2.59 11.23
C TYR A 169 2.66 1.67 12.45
N GLY A 170 2.01 2.14 13.52
CA GLY A 170 1.98 1.41 14.79
C GLY A 170 0.96 0.28 14.78
N TYR A 171 1.40 -0.97 14.58
CA TYR A 171 0.54 -2.16 14.65
C TYR A 171 0.92 -3.14 15.78
N GLY A 172 1.86 -2.80 16.65
CA GLY A 172 2.24 -3.66 17.78
C GLY A 172 3.20 -4.82 17.46
N LYS A 173 3.74 -4.90 16.23
CA LYS A 173 4.69 -5.96 15.79
C LYS A 173 4.08 -7.35 16.05
N GLU A 174 4.88 -8.33 16.46
CA GLU A 174 4.43 -9.73 16.69
C GLU A 174 3.22 -9.85 17.62
N GLN A 175 3.18 -9.10 18.74
CA GLN A 175 2.03 -9.10 19.65
C GLN A 175 0.75 -8.58 18.98
N GLY A 176 0.90 -7.63 18.06
CA GLY A 176 -0.21 -7.11 17.27
C GLY A 176 -0.71 -8.12 16.25
N LEU A 177 0.21 -8.85 15.60
CA LEU A 177 -0.12 -9.95 14.71
C LEU A 177 -0.86 -11.05 15.47
N GLU A 178 -0.35 -11.50 16.61
CA GLU A 178 -0.99 -12.53 17.44
C GLU A 178 -2.45 -12.18 17.82
N LYS A 179 -2.71 -10.90 18.12
CA LYS A 179 -4.07 -10.41 18.43
C LYS A 179 -4.98 -10.27 17.22
N ALA A 180 -4.41 -10.16 16.02
CA ALA A 180 -5.16 -9.92 14.80
C ALA A 180 -5.44 -11.23 14.05
N ASN A 181 -6.70 -11.47 13.69
CA ASN A 181 -7.08 -12.72 13.04
C ASN A 181 -6.74 -12.76 11.54
N CYS A 182 -6.58 -11.62 10.88
CA CYS A 182 -6.29 -11.51 9.44
C CYS A 182 -5.69 -10.14 9.09
N LEU A 183 -5.09 -10.02 7.91
CA LEU A 183 -4.50 -8.79 7.38
C LEU A 183 -5.52 -7.64 7.32
N ALA A 184 -6.75 -7.93 6.92
CA ALA A 184 -7.83 -6.94 6.80
C ALA A 184 -8.21 -6.28 8.13
N SER A 185 -7.78 -6.83 9.28
CA SER A 185 -7.93 -6.17 10.59
C SER A 185 -7.05 -4.92 10.72
N PHE A 186 -5.92 -4.88 10.00
CA PHE A 186 -5.01 -3.76 9.99
C PHE A 186 -5.42 -2.73 8.94
N ASN A 187 -5.10 -1.46 9.19
CA ASN A 187 -5.25 -0.43 8.16
C ASN A 187 -4.18 -0.53 7.08
N LEU A 188 -4.41 0.13 5.95
CA LEU A 188 -3.57 -0.01 4.76
C LEU A 188 -2.09 0.36 4.98
N GLU A 189 -1.80 1.33 5.85
CA GLU A 189 -0.43 1.71 6.22
C GLU A 189 0.22 0.66 7.12
N GLN A 190 -0.54 0.08 8.07
CA GLN A 190 -0.07 -1.02 8.90
C GLN A 190 0.20 -2.27 8.07
N GLN A 191 -0.64 -2.58 7.08
CA GLN A 191 -0.41 -3.70 6.15
C GLN A 191 0.89 -3.54 5.36
N ALA A 192 1.17 -2.32 4.88
CA ALA A 192 2.44 -2.00 4.22
C ALA A 192 3.63 -2.15 5.17
N GLU A 193 3.46 -1.74 6.44
CA GLU A 193 4.52 -1.86 7.44
C GLU A 193 4.78 -3.30 7.89
N ILE A 194 3.76 -4.17 7.90
CA ILE A 194 3.92 -5.62 8.14
C ILE A 194 4.83 -6.23 7.06
N ALA A 195 4.62 -5.91 5.78
CA ALA A 195 5.46 -6.42 4.70
C ALA A 195 6.89 -5.88 4.75
N ARG A 196 7.05 -4.61 5.13
CA ARG A 196 8.36 -4.00 5.36
C ARG A 196 9.12 -4.70 6.47
N ASP A 197 8.46 -4.94 7.61
CA ASP A 197 9.08 -5.62 8.75
C ASP A 197 9.45 -7.07 8.43
N TYR A 198 8.57 -7.79 7.72
CA TYR A 198 8.87 -9.12 7.21
C TYR A 198 10.17 -9.15 6.39
N TYR A 199 10.32 -8.22 5.44
CA TYR A 199 11.55 -8.10 4.66
C TYR A 199 12.78 -7.80 5.53
N GLN A 200 12.64 -6.87 6.47
CA GLN A 200 13.75 -6.53 7.37
C GLN A 200 14.20 -7.72 8.22
N LEU A 201 13.26 -8.55 8.67
CA LEU A 201 13.55 -9.78 9.41
C LEU A 201 14.21 -10.84 8.51
N LEU A 202 13.73 -11.01 7.27
CA LEU A 202 14.36 -11.89 6.28
C LEU A 202 15.83 -11.50 6.03
N GLU A 203 16.11 -10.22 5.79
CA GLU A 203 17.49 -9.74 5.56
C GLU A 203 18.38 -9.93 6.79
N GLN A 204 17.80 -9.87 7.99
CA GLN A 204 18.49 -10.16 9.25
C GLN A 204 18.59 -11.66 9.57
N LYS A 205 18.05 -12.53 8.71
CA LYS A 205 17.94 -13.99 8.93
C LYS A 205 17.27 -14.34 10.27
N LYS A 206 16.28 -13.55 10.66
CA LYS A 206 15.46 -13.78 11.85
C LYS A 206 14.24 -14.60 11.51
N ASP A 207 13.58 -15.13 12.55
CA ASP A 207 12.31 -15.82 12.38
C ASP A 207 11.24 -14.87 11.83
N VAL A 208 10.46 -15.37 10.88
CA VAL A 208 9.38 -14.65 10.19
C VAL A 208 8.05 -15.41 10.25
N SER A 209 7.99 -16.51 11.00
CA SER A 209 6.84 -17.41 11.05
C SER A 209 5.53 -16.69 11.40
N MET A 210 5.58 -15.71 12.31
CA MET A 210 4.42 -14.89 12.71
C MET A 210 3.88 -13.99 11.59
N TYR A 211 4.72 -13.66 10.61
CA TYR A 211 4.40 -12.73 9.52
C TYR A 211 3.92 -13.45 8.26
N GLU A 212 4.33 -14.71 8.04
CA GLU A 212 4.07 -15.48 6.82
C GLU A 212 2.59 -15.47 6.42
N LYS A 213 1.69 -15.72 7.36
CA LYS A 213 0.24 -15.70 7.11
C LYS A 213 -0.22 -14.36 6.51
N TYR A 214 0.22 -13.24 7.07
CA TYR A 214 -0.22 -11.91 6.63
C TYR A 214 0.39 -11.53 5.28
N VAL A 215 1.66 -11.90 5.05
CA VAL A 215 2.32 -11.70 3.75
C VAL A 215 1.66 -12.57 2.68
N GLU A 216 1.24 -13.79 3.02
CA GLU A 216 0.47 -14.65 2.13
C GLU A 216 -0.90 -14.05 1.78
N GLU A 217 -1.58 -13.44 2.76
CA GLU A 217 -2.80 -12.67 2.48
C GLU A 217 -2.52 -11.51 1.51
N ILE A 218 -1.40 -10.78 1.65
CA ILE A 218 -0.99 -9.72 0.69
C ILE A 218 -0.76 -10.31 -0.71
N ARG A 219 0.00 -11.41 -0.82
CA ARG A 219 0.28 -12.10 -2.09
C ARG A 219 -1.00 -12.50 -2.83
N ASN A 220 -2.05 -12.83 -2.08
CA ASN A 220 -3.35 -13.24 -2.60
C ASN A 220 -4.36 -12.08 -2.80
N GLY A 221 -3.94 -10.82 -2.59
CA GLY A 221 -4.82 -9.65 -2.75
C GLY A 221 -5.86 -9.51 -1.62
N GLY A 222 -5.51 -9.97 -0.41
CA GLY A 222 -6.36 -10.00 0.79
C GLY A 222 -6.68 -8.64 1.42
N PHE A 223 -6.60 -7.54 0.67
CA PHE A 223 -6.82 -6.18 1.14
C PHE A 223 -8.29 -5.87 1.48
#